data_AF-A0A7X7IRZ4-F1
#
_entry.id   AF-A0A7X7IRZ4-F1
#
_cell.length_a   1.000
_cell.length_b   1.000
_cell.length_c   1.000
_cell.angle_alpha   90.00
_cell.angle_beta   90.00
_cell.angle_gamma   90.00
#
_symmetry.space_group_name_H-M   'P 1'
#
loop_
_entity.id
_entity.type
_entity.pdbx_description
1 polymer ?
#
loop_
_entity_poly.entity_id
_entity_poly.type
_entity_poly.pdbx_seq_one_letter_code
_entity_poly.pdbx_strand_id
1 'polypeptide(L)'
;ENGIHPRAVATLLQSLSSVWDAQVLLASHSPVVLGIVSPRQVLCFKKTDGGATDIVLGSEHPQLREWKSESDLGSLFAAGVLG
;
A
#
# COMPACT_ATOMS: atom_id res chain seq x y z
N GLU A 1 2.11 3.30 10.46
CA GLU A 1 0.76 2.71 10.61
C GLU A 1 0.43 2.32 12.06
N ASN A 2 1.40 1.80 12.82
CA ASN A 2 1.17 1.35 14.20
C ASN A 2 0.61 2.48 15.08
N GLY A 3 -0.51 2.20 15.76
CA GLY A 3 -1.18 3.15 16.65
C GLY A 3 -1.98 4.26 15.95
N ILE A 4 -2.06 4.24 14.61
CA ILE A 4 -2.85 5.21 13.84
C ILE A 4 -4.22 4.60 13.57
N HIS A 5 -5.28 5.31 13.94
CA HIS A 5 -6.63 4.89 13.63
C HIS A 5 -6.79 4.71 12.10
N PRO A 6 -7.41 3.63 11.59
CA PRO A 6 -7.51 3.36 10.14
C PRO A 6 -8.04 4.53 9.32
N ARG A 7 -9.03 5.27 9.84
CA ARG A 7 -9.58 6.47 9.21
C ARG A 7 -8.59 7.64 9.07
N ALA A 8 -7.57 7.71 9.94
CA ALA A 8 -6.55 8.75 9.91
C ALA A 8 -5.41 8.46 8.91
N VAL A 9 -5.31 7.21 8.41
CA VAL A 9 -4.27 6.81 7.45
C VAL A 9 -4.39 7.60 6.14
N ALA A 10 -5.61 7.85 5.65
CA ALA A 10 -5.82 8.64 4.44
C ALA A 10 -5.30 10.08 4.58
N THR A 11 -5.60 10.74 5.71
CA THR A 11 -5.09 12.09 6.01
C THR A 11 -3.56 12.12 6.08
N LEU A 12 -2.94 11.08 6.66
CA LEU A 12 -1.49 10.95 6.69
C LEU A 12 -0.91 10.83 5.28
N LEU A 13 -1.43 9.94 4.44
CA LEU A 13 -0.96 9.77 3.06
C LEU A 13 -1.14 11.03 2.21
N GLN A 14 -2.26 11.75 2.39
CA GLN A 14 -2.46 13.05 1.76
C GLN A 14 -1.40 14.07 2.19
N SER A 15 -1.07 14.11 3.48
CA SER A 15 -0.06 15.02 4.03
C SER A 15 1.35 14.69 3.51
N LEU A 16 1.67 13.40 3.34
CA LEU A 16 2.93 12.98 2.70
C LEU A 16 2.96 13.33 1.21
N SER A 17 1.82 13.26 0.53
CA SER A 17 1.71 13.60 -0.90
C SER A 17 1.86 15.11 -1.18
N SER A 18 1.73 15.95 -0.15
CA SER A 18 1.97 17.40 -0.26
C SER A 18 3.44 17.78 -0.01
N VAL A 19 4.39 16.85 -0.08
CA VAL A 19 5.82 17.15 -0.08
C VAL A 19 6.28 17.21 -1.55
N TRP A 20 6.31 18.41 -2.13
CA TRP A 20 6.54 18.58 -3.57
C TRP A 20 8.01 18.41 -4.01
N ASP A 21 8.96 18.83 -3.17
CA ASP A 21 10.39 18.87 -3.50
C ASP A 21 11.18 17.68 -2.95
N ALA A 22 10.49 16.59 -2.58
CA ALA A 22 11.15 15.37 -2.12
C ALA A 22 10.38 14.11 -2.48
N GLN A 23 11.11 12.99 -2.57
CA GLN A 23 10.52 11.66 -2.68
C GLN A 23 10.41 11.04 -1.29
N VAL A 24 9.20 10.60 -0.93
CA VAL A 24 8.94 9.87 0.31
C VAL A 24 8.76 8.39 -0.01
N LEU A 25 9.62 7.55 0.57
CA LEU A 25 9.47 6.08 0.53
C LEU A 25 8.82 5.62 1.84
N LEU A 26 7.69 4.92 1.72
CA LEU A 26 6.94 4.38 2.84
C LEU A 26 6.96 2.85 2.79
N ALA A 27 7.51 2.23 3.83
CA ALA A 27 7.30 0.80 4.09
C ALA A 27 6.04 0.65 4.97
N SER A 28 5.09 -0.17 4.52
CA SER A 28 3.79 -0.36 5.17
C SER A 28 3.41 -1.84 5.11
N HIS A 29 2.87 -2.36 6.20
CA HIS A 29 2.19 -3.66 6.25
C HIS A 29 0.66 -3.49 6.27
N SER A 30 0.18 -2.24 6.35
CA SER A 30 -1.24 -1.95 6.44
C SER A 30 -1.96 -2.19 5.10
N PRO A 31 -3.00 -3.04 5.07
CA PRO A 31 -3.85 -3.21 3.89
C PRO A 31 -4.65 -1.94 3.56
N VAL A 32 -4.88 -1.07 4.55
CA VAL A 32 -5.59 0.21 4.36
C VAL A 32 -4.81 1.11 3.40
N VAL A 33 -3.47 1.11 3.48
CA VAL A 33 -2.61 1.89 2.59
C VAL A 33 -2.78 1.42 1.14
N LEU A 34 -2.81 0.10 0.90
CA LEU A 34 -3.02 -0.47 -0.44
C LEU A 34 -4.39 -0.11 -1.04
N GLY A 35 -5.41 0.11 -0.21
CA GLY A 35 -6.71 0.60 -0.67
C GLY A 35 -6.69 2.06 -1.14
N ILE A 36 -5.72 2.86 -0.71
CA ILE A 36 -5.66 4.31 -0.97
C ILE A 36 -4.68 4.64 -2.11
N VAL A 37 -3.55 3.93 -2.19
CA VAL A 37 -2.49 4.23 -3.16
C VAL A 37 -2.77 3.62 -4.54
N SER A 38 -2.25 4.25 -5.59
CA SER A 38 -2.27 3.69 -6.94
C SER A 38 -1.27 2.54 -7.08
N PRO A 39 -1.55 1.48 -7.87
CA PRO A 39 -0.57 0.44 -8.18
C PRO A 39 0.75 0.97 -8.75
N ARG A 40 0.76 2.15 -9.40
CA ARG A 40 1.98 2.82 -9.89
C ARG A 40 2.86 3.39 -8.79
N GLN A 41 2.34 3.52 -7.58
CA GLN A 41 3.04 4.02 -6.39
C GLN A 41 3.51 2.89 -5.47
N VAL A 42 3.26 1.62 -5.83
CA VAL A 42 3.58 0.45 -5.02
C VAL A 42 4.80 -0.27 -5.60
N LEU A 43 5.74 -0.65 -4.73
CA LEU A 43 6.84 -1.55 -5.05
C LEU A 43 6.64 -2.85 -4.27
N CYS A 44 6.59 -3.98 -4.96
CA CYS A 44 6.44 -5.31 -4.36
C CYS A 44 7.80 -5.99 -4.25
N PHE A 45 8.16 -6.38 -3.02
CA PHE A 45 9.44 -7.01 -2.72
C PHE A 45 9.24 -8.50 -2.45
N LYS A 46 10.08 -9.33 -3.05
CA LYS A 46 10.13 -10.77 -2.79
C LYS A 46 11.57 -11.22 -2.59
N LYS A 47 11.79 -12.24 -1.77
CA LYS A 47 13.07 -12.96 -1.73
C LYS A 47 13.09 -14.04 -2.82
N THR A 48 14.11 -14.04 -3.67
CA THR A 48 14.32 -15.09 -4.67
C THR A 48 14.81 -16.38 -4.01
N ASP A 49 14.75 -17.50 -4.75
CA ASP A 49 15.22 -18.80 -4.26
C ASP A 49 16.74 -18.77 -3.93
N GLY A 50 17.50 -17.92 -4.64
CA GLY A 50 18.92 -17.66 -4.37
C GLY A 50 19.18 -16.67 -3.22
N GLY A 51 18.14 -16.18 -2.55
CA GLY A 51 18.26 -15.27 -1.39
C GLY A 51 18.39 -13.78 -1.74
N ALA A 52 18.39 -13.39 -3.01
CA ALA A 52 18.39 -12.00 -3.44
C ALA A 52 17.01 -11.35 -3.31
N THR A 53 16.94 -10.02 -3.41
CA THR A 53 15.67 -9.29 -3.45
C THR A 53 15.26 -9.04 -4.90
N ASP A 54 14.04 -9.44 -5.23
CA ASP A 54 13.35 -9.11 -6.47
C ASP A 54 12.32 -8.02 -6.19
N ILE A 55 12.20 -7.06 -7.10
CA ILE A 55 11.35 -5.88 -6.97
C ILE A 55 10.56 -5.70 -8.26
N VAL A 56 9.24 -5.66 -8.15
CA VAL A 56 8.34 -5.38 -9.27
C VAL A 56 7.44 -4.20 -8.95
N LEU A 57 7.18 -3.36 -9.95
CA LEU A 57 6.23 -2.26 -9.82
C LEU A 57 4.81 -2.83 -9.68
N GLY A 58 3.99 -2.27 -8.78
CA GLY A 58 2.63 -2.77 -8.53
C GLY A 58 1.76 -2.79 -9.79
N SER A 59 1.95 -1.85 -10.72
CA SER A 59 1.25 -1.85 -12.01
C SER A 59 1.65 -2.99 -12.96
N GLU A 60 2.76 -3.67 -12.70
CA GLU A 60 3.24 -4.83 -13.46
C GLU A 60 2.95 -6.15 -12.72
N HIS A 61 2.63 -6.09 -11.43
CA HIS A 61 2.32 -7.27 -10.64
C HIS A 61 0.96 -7.87 -11.06
N PRO A 62 0.86 -9.17 -11.40
CA PRO A 62 -0.35 -9.77 -11.96
C PRO A 62 -1.62 -9.57 -11.11
N GLN A 63 -1.47 -9.61 -9.78
CA GLN A 63 -2.60 -9.46 -8.85
C GLN A 63 -2.95 -8.00 -8.53
N LEU A 64 -2.06 -7.04 -8.83
CA LEU A 64 -2.28 -5.62 -8.53
C LEU A 64 -2.59 -4.78 -9.76
N ARG A 65 -2.22 -5.25 -10.97
CA ARG A 65 -2.51 -4.56 -12.22
C ARG A 65 -4.02 -4.43 -12.49
N GLU A 66 -4.81 -5.36 -11.98
CA GLU A 66 -6.28 -5.35 -12.06
C GLU A 66 -6.94 -4.83 -10.77
N TRP A 67 -6.16 -4.26 -9.86
CA TRP A 67 -6.65 -3.78 -8.57
C TRP A 67 -7.70 -2.67 -8.77
N LYS A 68 -8.89 -2.91 -8.23
CA LYS A 68 -9.95 -1.91 -8.16
C LYS A 68 -9.79 -1.17 -6.84
N SER A 69 -9.41 0.11 -6.90
CA SER A 69 -9.18 0.97 -5.72
C SER A 69 -10.38 1.12 -4.76
N GLU A 70 -11.52 0.49 -5.03
CA GLU A 70 -12.67 0.41 -4.15
C GLU A 70 -12.52 -0.75 -3.16
N SER A 71 -11.59 -0.62 -2.21
CA SER A 71 -11.66 -1.41 -0.98
C SER A 71 -12.12 -0.48 0.14
N ASP A 72 -13.43 -0.42 0.36
CA ASP A 72 -13.97 0.30 1.51
C ASP A 72 -13.46 -0.34 2.82
N LEU A 73 -13.23 0.48 3.85
CA LEU A 73 -12.74 0.01 5.15
C LEU A 73 -13.60 -1.11 5.74
N GLY A 74 -14.93 -1.05 5.56
CA GLY A 74 -15.87 -2.09 5.97
C GLY A 74 -15.61 -3.43 5.32
N SER A 75 -15.30 -3.46 4.02
CA SER A 75 -14.90 -4.66 3.29
C SER A 75 -13.58 -5.24 3.81
N LEU A 76 -12.60 -4.39 4.14
CA LEU A 76 -11.33 -4.83 4.74
C LEU A 76 -11.51 -5.41 6.15
N PHE A 77 -12.41 -4.83 6.96
CA PHE A 77 -12.80 -5.38 8.26
C PHE A 77 -13.51 -6.73 8.13
N ALA A 78 -14.47 -6.84 7.20
CA ALA A 78 -15.22 -8.08 6.97
C ALA A 78 -14.33 -9.24 6.48
N ALA A 79 -13.28 -8.91 5.73
CA ALA A 79 -12.27 -9.87 5.28
C ALA A 79 -11.25 -10.28 6.37
N GLY A 80 -11.35 -9.72 7.58
CA GLY A 80 -10.47 -10.06 8.71
C GLY A 80 -9.04 -9.55 8.58
N VAL A 81 -8.77 -8.63 7.64
CA VAL A 81 -7.41 -8.11 7.37
C VAL A 81 -6.98 -7.04 8.39
N LEU A 82 -7.92 -6.54 9.19
CA LEU A 82 -7.72 -5.53 10.24
C LEU A 82 -7.90 -6.08 11.66
N GLY A 83 -8.00 -7.42 11.82
CA GLY A 83 -8.26 -8.12 13.09
C GLY A 83 -7.06 -8.92 13.58
#